data_AF-A0A497Q401-F1
#
_entry.id   AF-A0A497Q401-F1
#
_cell.length_a   1.000
_cell.length_b   1.000
_cell.length_c   1.000
_cell.angle_alpha   90.00
_cell.angle_beta   90.00
_cell.angle_gamma   90.00
#
_symmetry.space_group_name_H-M   'P 1'
#
loop_
_entity.id
_entity.type
_entity.pdbx_description
1 polymer ?
#
loop_
_entity_poly.entity_id
_entity_poly.type
_entity_poly.pdbx_seq_one_letter_code
_entity_poly.pdbx_strand_id
1 'polypeptide(L)'
;MTTPRYVPEVKVTARELIEELAEDIGLPYSTVARRVNRLVAKGNGLLDSVREIAQSTGADPGKYRIDASKIVAEVNKILREDYTQTLMISAVLGQMVEARGPERFPAPAFFAFLELLSTVPEAHRDTKSETSAEIEERTTRIIELMTTLVSVVCEWSKQGVVGVAEDCPDSLKDLARVVFRKTKLLQGGLWTCISCGTIVDVRDTHALMCRDCDQKISGRGDRGYEDFGGRDRTAYGRTETEGS
;
A
#
# COMPACT_ATOMS: atom_id res chain seq x y z
N MET A 1 -11.71 -1.92 -44.25
CA MET A 1 -12.31 -1.32 -43.04
C MET A 1 -11.86 -2.13 -41.85
N THR A 2 -10.82 -1.69 -41.17
CA THR A 2 -10.34 -2.28 -39.91
C THR A 2 -11.20 -1.73 -38.78
N THR A 3 -12.00 -2.58 -38.16
CA THR A 3 -12.69 -2.26 -36.92
C THR A 3 -11.66 -1.84 -35.86
N PRO A 4 -11.88 -0.74 -35.13
CA PRO A 4 -11.00 -0.40 -34.02
C PRO A 4 -11.06 -1.56 -33.01
N ARG A 5 -9.90 -2.19 -32.76
CA ARG A 5 -9.76 -3.15 -31.66
C ARG A 5 -10.05 -2.38 -30.38
N TYR A 6 -11.18 -2.68 -29.75
CA TYR A 6 -11.45 -2.24 -28.38
C TYR A 6 -10.31 -2.76 -27.51
N VAL A 7 -9.48 -1.84 -27.00
CA VAL A 7 -8.51 -2.17 -25.96
C VAL A 7 -9.29 -2.00 -24.66
N PRO A 8 -9.58 -3.09 -23.93
CA PRO A 8 -10.30 -2.98 -22.67
C PRO A 8 -9.57 -2.00 -21.75
N GLU A 9 -10.33 -1.09 -21.15
CA GLU A 9 -9.81 -0.11 -20.22
C GLU A 9 -9.20 -0.84 -19.03
N VAL A 10 -7.91 -0.61 -18.78
CA VAL A 10 -7.19 -1.35 -17.74
C VAL A 10 -7.40 -0.68 -16.39
N LYS A 11 -7.95 -1.43 -15.44
CA LYS A 11 -8.30 -0.92 -14.11
C LYS A 11 -7.08 -0.82 -13.19
N VAL A 12 -7.15 0.07 -12.22
CA VAL A 12 -6.07 0.31 -11.24
C VAL A 12 -6.53 0.04 -9.81
N THR A 13 -7.84 -0.06 -9.55
CA THR A 13 -8.35 -0.47 -8.23
C THR A 13 -9.21 -1.72 -8.28
N ALA A 14 -9.25 -2.44 -7.15
CA ALA A 14 -10.19 -3.55 -6.94
C ALA A 14 -11.65 -3.08 -7.04
N ARG A 15 -11.96 -1.84 -6.62
CA ARG A 15 -13.31 -1.27 -6.73
C ARG A 15 -13.74 -1.16 -8.19
N GLU A 16 -12.94 -0.50 -9.02
CA GLU A 16 -13.21 -0.33 -10.45
C GLU A 16 -13.42 -1.69 -11.15
N LEU A 17 -12.59 -2.68 -10.80
CA LEU A 17 -12.69 -4.04 -11.35
C LEU A 17 -14.01 -4.73 -10.95
N ILE A 18 -14.41 -4.59 -9.69
CA ILE A 18 -15.63 -5.21 -9.16
C ILE A 18 -16.88 -4.49 -9.68
N GLU A 19 -16.83 -3.16 -9.84
CA GLU A 19 -17.89 -2.37 -10.47
C GLU A 19 -18.13 -2.81 -11.91
N GLU A 20 -17.07 -2.94 -12.71
CA GLU A 20 -17.19 -3.42 -14.09
C GLU A 20 -17.76 -4.85 -14.15
N LEU A 21 -17.28 -5.76 -13.30
CA LEU A 21 -17.85 -7.10 -13.20
C LEU A 21 -19.34 -7.05 -12.82
N ALA A 22 -19.71 -6.19 -11.87
CA ALA A 22 -21.09 -6.05 -11.41
C ALA A 22 -22.02 -5.52 -12.52
N GLU A 23 -21.56 -4.55 -13.30
CA GLU A 23 -22.26 -4.03 -14.47
C GLU A 23 -22.44 -5.11 -15.55
N ASP A 24 -21.36 -5.82 -15.91
CA ASP A 24 -21.39 -6.84 -16.96
C ASP A 24 -22.37 -7.99 -16.66
N ILE A 25 -22.48 -8.37 -15.39
CA ILE A 25 -23.32 -9.50 -14.95
C ILE A 25 -24.69 -9.05 -14.43
N GLY A 26 -24.97 -7.75 -14.45
CA GLY A 26 -26.24 -7.17 -14.01
C GLY A 26 -26.56 -7.37 -12.53
N LEU A 27 -25.55 -7.42 -11.65
CA LEU A 27 -25.72 -7.57 -10.21
C LEU A 27 -25.31 -6.29 -9.45
N PRO A 28 -25.89 -6.00 -8.27
CA PRO A 28 -25.44 -4.87 -7.47
C PRO A 28 -23.98 -5.03 -7.02
N TYR A 29 -23.18 -3.95 -7.07
CA TYR A 29 -21.78 -3.94 -6.61
C TYR A 29 -21.59 -4.62 -5.24
N SER A 30 -22.44 -4.29 -4.26
CA SER A 30 -22.36 -4.84 -2.91
C SER A 30 -22.51 -6.36 -2.85
N THR A 31 -23.25 -6.95 -3.80
CA THR A 31 -23.42 -8.40 -3.93
C THR A 31 -22.14 -9.05 -4.48
N VAL A 32 -21.57 -8.46 -5.52
CA VAL A 32 -20.33 -8.94 -6.13
C VAL A 32 -19.15 -8.78 -5.18
N ALA A 33 -18.98 -7.59 -4.58
CA ALA A 33 -17.95 -7.30 -3.59
C ALA A 33 -18.00 -8.28 -2.42
N ARG A 34 -19.20 -8.60 -1.90
CA ARG A 34 -19.36 -9.61 -0.83
C ARG A 34 -18.92 -10.99 -1.27
N ARG A 35 -19.18 -11.37 -2.53
CA ARG A 35 -18.77 -12.67 -3.07
C ARG A 35 -17.26 -12.73 -3.26
N VAL A 36 -16.64 -11.68 -3.81
CA VAL A 36 -15.19 -11.55 -3.92
C VAL A 36 -14.54 -11.63 -2.54
N ASN A 37 -15.00 -10.84 -1.58
CA ASN A 37 -14.45 -10.85 -0.22
C ASN A 37 -14.54 -12.23 0.45
N ARG A 38 -15.59 -13.01 0.18
CA ARG A 38 -15.71 -14.39 0.68
C ARG A 38 -14.69 -15.34 0.05
N LEU A 39 -14.37 -15.17 -1.24
CA LEU A 39 -13.37 -15.99 -1.92
C LEU A 39 -11.95 -15.60 -1.46
N VAL A 40 -11.68 -14.29 -1.35
CA VAL A 40 -10.41 -13.78 -0.81
C VAL A 40 -10.20 -14.23 0.64
N ALA A 41 -11.25 -14.20 1.48
CA ALA A 41 -11.17 -14.72 2.86
C ALA A 41 -10.90 -16.24 2.92
N LYS A 42 -11.18 -16.98 1.84
CA LYS A 42 -10.80 -18.41 1.71
C LYS A 42 -9.37 -18.59 1.20
N GLY A 43 -8.65 -17.51 0.93
CA GLY A 43 -7.28 -17.52 0.43
C GLY A 43 -7.16 -17.41 -1.08
N ASN A 44 -8.24 -17.19 -1.83
CA ASN A 44 -8.14 -16.99 -3.27
C ASN A 44 -7.55 -15.61 -3.57
N GLY A 45 -6.77 -15.48 -4.64
CA GLY A 45 -6.32 -14.18 -5.14
C GLY A 45 -7.50 -13.31 -5.58
N LEU A 46 -7.31 -11.98 -5.60
CA LEU A 46 -8.35 -11.04 -6.05
C LEU A 46 -8.78 -11.33 -7.49
N LEU A 47 -7.82 -11.44 -8.41
CA LEU A 47 -8.11 -11.68 -9.82
C LEU A 47 -8.74 -13.05 -10.05
N ASP A 48 -8.28 -14.08 -9.34
CA ASP A 48 -8.87 -15.43 -9.43
C ASP A 48 -10.31 -15.42 -8.93
N SER A 49 -10.58 -14.72 -7.84
CA SER A 49 -11.92 -14.56 -7.29
C SER A 49 -12.87 -13.86 -8.28
N VAL A 50 -12.40 -12.80 -8.94
CA VAL A 50 -13.17 -12.07 -9.96
C VAL A 50 -13.41 -12.94 -11.19
N ARG A 51 -12.38 -13.65 -11.68
CA ARG A 51 -12.47 -14.57 -12.83
C ARG A 51 -13.40 -15.74 -12.54
N GLU A 52 -13.37 -16.30 -11.34
CA GLU A 52 -14.27 -17.37 -10.90
C GLU A 52 -15.73 -16.91 -10.95
N ILE A 53 -16.01 -15.70 -10.45
CA ILE A 53 -17.36 -15.13 -10.50
C ILE A 53 -17.79 -14.91 -11.94
N ALA A 54 -16.95 -14.24 -12.74
CA ALA A 54 -17.21 -13.98 -14.16
C ALA A 54 -17.54 -15.26 -14.92
N GLN A 55 -16.73 -16.31 -14.76
CA GLN A 55 -16.95 -17.60 -15.38
C GLN A 55 -18.28 -18.23 -14.93
N SER A 56 -18.61 -18.16 -13.64
CA SER A 56 -19.85 -18.72 -13.10
C SER A 56 -21.12 -18.01 -13.59
N THR A 57 -21.00 -16.78 -14.09
CA THR A 57 -22.11 -15.95 -14.57
C THR A 57 -22.11 -15.78 -16.10
N GLY A 58 -21.18 -16.43 -16.81
CA GLY A 58 -21.10 -16.38 -18.27
C GLY A 58 -20.44 -15.12 -18.85
N ALA A 59 -19.77 -14.31 -18.03
CA ALA A 59 -18.92 -13.21 -18.50
C ALA A 59 -17.52 -13.71 -18.89
N ASP A 60 -16.82 -12.99 -19.77
CA ASP A 60 -15.44 -13.34 -20.18
C ASP A 60 -14.45 -13.08 -19.04
N PRO A 61 -13.85 -14.12 -18.41
CA PRO A 61 -12.89 -13.92 -17.32
C PRO A 61 -11.62 -13.19 -17.78
N GLY A 62 -11.27 -13.27 -19.07
CA GLY A 62 -10.07 -12.65 -19.64
C GLY A 62 -10.13 -11.12 -19.72
N LYS A 63 -11.34 -10.56 -19.63
CA LYS A 63 -11.61 -9.11 -19.63
C LYS A 63 -11.10 -8.41 -18.36
N TYR A 64 -11.23 -9.06 -17.21
CA TYR A 64 -10.96 -8.46 -15.90
C TYR A 64 -9.47 -8.50 -15.56
N ARG A 65 -8.81 -7.35 -15.66
CA ARG A 65 -7.36 -7.20 -15.43
C ARG A 65 -7.05 -5.92 -14.65
N ILE A 66 -5.98 -5.99 -13.87
CA ILE A 66 -5.40 -4.85 -13.16
C ILE A 66 -3.96 -4.65 -13.65
N ASP A 67 -3.56 -3.41 -13.88
CA ASP A 67 -2.18 -3.07 -14.22
C ASP A 67 -1.44 -2.56 -12.98
N ALA A 68 -0.67 -3.47 -12.36
CA ALA A 68 0.13 -3.16 -11.19
C ALA A 68 1.19 -2.08 -11.45
N SER A 69 1.70 -1.95 -12.68
CA SER A 69 2.69 -0.92 -13.01
C SER A 69 2.04 0.46 -13.06
N LYS A 70 0.81 0.56 -13.58
CA LYS A 70 0.02 1.81 -13.51
C LYS A 70 -0.29 2.21 -12.08
N ILE A 71 -0.61 1.25 -11.20
CA ILE A 71 -0.80 1.54 -9.77
C ILE A 71 0.44 2.20 -9.18
N VAL A 72 1.62 1.63 -9.41
CA VAL A 72 2.89 2.20 -8.92
C VAL A 72 3.16 3.58 -9.52
N ALA A 73 2.88 3.78 -10.80
CA ALA A 73 3.04 5.08 -11.46
C ALA A 73 2.12 6.15 -10.83
N GLU A 74 0.86 5.80 -10.53
CA GLU A 74 -0.09 6.70 -9.91
C GLU A 74 0.28 7.04 -8.45
N VAL A 75 0.72 6.05 -7.69
CA VAL A 75 1.22 6.26 -6.32
C VAL A 75 2.44 7.18 -6.34
N ASN A 76 3.39 6.93 -7.21
CA ASN A 76 4.56 7.80 -7.36
C ASN A 76 4.20 9.22 -7.78
N LYS A 77 3.15 9.40 -8.59
CA LYS A 77 2.64 10.73 -8.94
C LYS A 77 2.13 11.44 -7.68
N ILE A 78 1.27 10.79 -6.90
CA ILE A 78 0.73 11.36 -5.65
C ILE A 78 1.86 11.73 -4.67
N LEU A 79 2.83 10.84 -4.46
CA LEU A 79 3.91 11.06 -3.49
C LEU A 79 4.95 12.11 -3.93
N ARG A 80 4.97 12.48 -5.22
CA ARG A 80 5.90 13.49 -5.76
C ARG A 80 5.29 14.87 -5.89
N GLU A 81 3.97 14.99 -5.83
CA GLU A 81 3.27 16.27 -6.03
C GLU A 81 3.53 17.24 -4.87
N ASP A 82 3.37 16.79 -3.63
CA ASP A 82 3.63 17.62 -2.44
C ASP A 82 4.24 16.77 -1.31
N TYR A 83 5.41 17.21 -0.84
CA TYR A 83 6.11 16.56 0.28
C TYR A 83 5.33 16.65 1.59
N THR A 84 4.68 17.78 1.88
CA THR A 84 3.87 17.98 3.10
C THR A 84 2.71 16.99 3.12
N GLN A 85 2.02 16.83 1.99
CA GLN A 85 0.95 15.83 1.86
C GLN A 85 1.47 14.42 2.02
N THR A 86 2.62 14.13 1.42
CA THR A 86 3.28 12.82 1.57
C THR A 86 3.56 12.51 3.04
N LEU A 87 4.00 13.49 3.83
CA LEU A 87 4.17 13.34 5.28
C LEU A 87 2.85 13.09 6.00
N MET A 88 1.78 13.82 5.64
CA MET A 88 0.46 13.64 6.25
C MET A 88 -0.14 12.27 5.93
N ILE A 89 -0.09 11.85 4.66
CA ILE A 89 -0.50 10.50 4.22
C ILE A 89 0.29 9.45 5.01
N SER A 90 1.62 9.60 5.12
CA SER A 90 2.48 8.68 5.87
C SER A 90 2.07 8.58 7.34
N ALA A 91 1.75 9.71 7.98
CA ALA A 91 1.31 9.74 9.37
C ALA A 91 -0.04 9.05 9.56
N VAL A 92 -1.02 9.30 8.68
CA VAL A 92 -2.34 8.66 8.73
C VAL A 92 -2.20 7.15 8.55
N LEU A 93 -1.46 6.69 7.54
CA LEU A 93 -1.26 5.25 7.31
C LEU A 93 -0.50 4.58 8.46
N GLY A 94 0.47 5.28 9.07
CA GLY A 94 1.18 4.81 10.26
C GLY A 94 0.23 4.59 11.44
N GLN A 95 -0.70 5.53 11.70
CA GLN A 95 -1.72 5.35 12.73
C GLN A 95 -2.68 4.20 12.40
N MET A 96 -3.11 4.09 11.15
CA MET A 96 -4.05 3.04 10.75
C MET A 96 -3.46 1.63 10.84
N VAL A 97 -2.16 1.42 10.59
CA VAL A 97 -1.56 0.08 10.71
C VAL A 97 -1.44 -0.39 12.17
N GLU A 98 -1.33 0.57 13.10
CA GLU A 98 -1.31 0.35 14.56
C GLU A 98 -2.72 0.25 15.16
N ALA A 99 -3.74 0.76 14.47
CA ALA A 99 -5.12 0.70 14.90
C ALA A 99 -5.62 -0.73 15.11
N ARG A 100 -6.65 -0.87 15.96
CA ARG A 100 -7.31 -2.16 16.23
C ARG A 100 -8.66 -2.22 15.49
N GLY A 101 -9.06 -3.43 15.10
CA GLY A 101 -10.37 -3.65 14.50
C GLY A 101 -10.44 -3.28 13.01
N PRO A 102 -11.62 -2.87 12.50
CA PRO A 102 -11.88 -2.76 11.07
C PRO A 102 -11.18 -1.57 10.38
N GLU A 103 -10.76 -0.56 11.15
CA GLU A 103 -10.02 0.61 10.63
C GLU A 103 -8.54 0.30 10.40
N ARG A 104 -8.09 -0.92 10.75
CA ARG A 104 -6.70 -1.31 10.64
C ARG A 104 -6.28 -1.43 9.17
N PHE A 105 -5.32 -0.61 8.76
CA PHE A 105 -4.73 -0.71 7.44
C PHE A 105 -3.88 -1.99 7.34
N PRO A 106 -4.00 -2.79 6.26
CA PRO A 106 -3.26 -4.05 6.15
C PRO A 106 -1.75 -3.83 6.13
N ALA A 107 -1.02 -4.49 7.04
CA ALA A 107 0.43 -4.37 7.11
C ALA A 107 1.16 -4.65 5.78
N PRO A 108 0.77 -5.65 4.96
CA PRO A 108 1.36 -5.83 3.64
C PRO A 108 1.25 -4.61 2.71
N ALA A 109 0.09 -3.94 2.70
CA ALA A 109 -0.13 -2.72 1.93
C ALA A 109 0.71 -1.56 2.47
N PHE A 110 0.85 -1.45 3.80
CA PHE A 110 1.74 -0.50 4.44
C PHE A 110 3.21 -0.73 4.09
N PHE A 111 3.66 -2.00 4.02
CA PHE A 111 5.03 -2.30 3.59
C PHE A 111 5.27 -1.87 2.15
N ALA A 112 4.34 -2.14 1.24
CA ALA A 112 4.46 -1.67 -0.15
C ALA A 112 4.55 -0.15 -0.22
N PHE A 113 3.74 0.56 0.58
CA PHE A 113 3.80 2.01 0.70
C PHE A 113 5.18 2.52 1.15
N LEU A 114 5.74 1.95 2.22
CA LEU A 114 7.08 2.35 2.71
C LEU A 114 8.17 2.14 1.66
N GLU A 115 8.13 1.01 0.94
CA GLU A 115 9.10 0.75 -0.12
C GLU A 115 8.99 1.79 -1.24
N LEU A 116 7.78 2.11 -1.71
CA LEU A 116 7.59 3.12 -2.74
C LEU A 116 8.02 4.51 -2.25
N LEU A 117 7.66 4.89 -1.02
CA LEU A 117 8.03 6.15 -0.40
C LEU A 117 9.56 6.33 -0.28
N SER A 118 10.30 5.25 -0.05
CA SER A 118 11.77 5.28 0.01
C SER A 118 12.43 5.61 -1.33
N THR A 119 11.74 5.38 -2.46
CA THR A 119 12.24 5.66 -3.82
C THR A 119 11.90 7.06 -4.33
N VAL A 120 11.06 7.80 -3.59
CA VAL A 120 10.67 9.16 -3.96
C VAL A 120 11.77 10.11 -3.46
N PRO A 121 12.43 10.89 -4.33
CA PRO A 121 13.37 11.92 -3.89
C PRO A 121 12.65 12.96 -3.03
N GLU A 122 13.39 13.74 -2.24
CA GLU A 122 12.81 14.89 -1.55
C GLU A 122 12.25 15.87 -2.59
N ALA A 123 10.92 15.89 -2.71
CA ALA A 123 10.25 16.89 -3.53
C ALA A 123 10.53 18.28 -2.92
N HIS A 124 10.60 19.31 -3.77
CA HIS A 124 10.71 20.68 -3.28
C HIS A 124 9.55 20.97 -2.33
N ARG A 125 9.83 21.61 -1.17
CA ARG A 125 8.81 22.10 -0.25
C ARG A 125 8.03 23.20 -0.97
N ASP A 126 7.01 22.84 -1.73
CA ASP A 126 6.12 23.80 -2.35
C ASP A 126 5.12 24.25 -1.27
N THR A 127 5.03 25.55 -1.02
CA THR A 127 4.19 26.14 0.05
C THR A 127 2.73 26.27 -0.37
N LYS A 128 2.20 25.33 -1.16
CA LYS A 128 0.79 25.36 -1.53
C LYS A 128 -0.04 24.84 -0.37
N SER A 129 -0.83 25.74 0.21
CA SER A 129 -1.83 25.43 1.24
C SER A 129 -2.96 24.63 0.61
N GLU A 130 -2.79 23.32 0.43
CA GLU A 130 -3.89 22.43 0.07
C GLU A 130 -4.86 22.26 1.25
N THR A 131 -6.12 21.98 0.92
CA THR A 131 -7.21 21.87 1.90
C THR A 131 -7.23 20.47 2.54
N SER A 132 -7.78 20.36 3.76
CA SER A 132 -7.92 19.07 4.45
C SER A 132 -8.66 18.01 3.62
N ALA A 133 -9.63 18.43 2.79
CA ALA A 133 -10.42 17.54 1.96
C ALA A 133 -9.59 16.88 0.85
N GLU A 134 -8.66 17.61 0.22
CA GLU A 134 -7.76 17.07 -0.80
C GLU A 134 -6.84 16.00 -0.20
N ILE A 135 -6.36 16.22 1.03
CA ILE A 135 -5.49 15.25 1.73
C ILE A 135 -6.26 13.96 2.07
N GLU A 136 -7.51 14.06 2.52
CA GLU A 136 -8.36 12.89 2.80
C GLU A 136 -8.62 12.06 1.54
N GLU A 137 -8.93 12.73 0.41
CA GLU A 137 -9.14 12.07 -0.88
C GLU A 137 -7.87 11.36 -1.36
N ARG A 138 -6.72 12.04 -1.32
CA ARG A 138 -5.41 11.47 -1.68
C ARG A 138 -5.04 10.28 -0.81
N THR A 139 -5.29 10.38 0.50
CA THR A 139 -5.03 9.29 1.45
C THR A 139 -5.91 8.08 1.13
N THR A 140 -7.20 8.30 0.90
CA THR A 140 -8.14 7.25 0.50
C THR A 140 -7.70 6.58 -0.80
N ARG A 141 -7.25 7.37 -1.78
CA ARG A 141 -6.73 6.84 -3.04
C ARG A 141 -5.47 6.00 -2.84
N ILE A 142 -4.53 6.43 -2.00
CA ILE A 142 -3.34 5.63 -1.66
C ILE A 142 -3.73 4.31 -0.98
N ILE A 143 -4.70 4.32 -0.05
CA ILE A 143 -5.21 3.11 0.61
C ILE A 143 -5.72 2.12 -0.43
N GLU A 144 -6.54 2.57 -1.38
CA GLU A 144 -7.10 1.73 -2.44
C GLU A 144 -6.03 1.18 -3.38
N LEU A 145 -5.11 2.03 -3.82
CA LEU A 145 -4.01 1.66 -4.71
C LEU A 145 -3.08 0.64 -4.04
N MET A 146 -2.68 0.86 -2.79
CA MET A 146 -1.78 -0.04 -2.07
C MET A 146 -2.41 -1.39 -1.72
N THR A 147 -3.67 -1.39 -1.28
CA THR A 147 -4.40 -2.64 -1.02
C THR A 147 -4.62 -3.45 -2.30
N THR A 148 -4.95 -2.77 -3.40
CA THR A 148 -5.06 -3.40 -4.72
C THR A 148 -3.72 -3.94 -5.19
N LEU A 149 -2.65 -3.15 -5.11
CA LEU A 149 -1.30 -3.54 -5.53
C LEU A 149 -0.87 -4.84 -4.88
N VAL A 150 -0.93 -4.91 -3.54
CA VAL A 150 -0.52 -6.11 -2.82
C VAL A 150 -1.45 -7.30 -3.09
N SER A 151 -2.73 -7.05 -3.38
CA SER A 151 -3.67 -8.10 -3.78
C SER A 151 -3.32 -8.75 -5.13
N VAL A 152 -2.55 -8.07 -5.99
CA VAL A 152 -2.19 -8.57 -7.33
C VAL A 152 -0.72 -8.94 -7.48
N VAL A 153 0.19 -8.42 -6.65
CA VAL A 153 1.63 -8.78 -6.72
C VAL A 153 2.03 -9.88 -5.74
N CYS A 154 1.22 -10.15 -4.72
CA CYS A 154 1.49 -11.17 -3.71
C CYS A 154 0.56 -12.38 -3.85
N GLU A 155 1.05 -13.55 -3.47
CA GLU A 155 0.25 -14.77 -3.36
C GLU A 155 -0.43 -14.83 -1.99
N TRP A 156 -1.72 -15.13 -1.97
CA TRP A 156 -2.56 -15.11 -0.78
C TRP A 156 -3.00 -16.50 -0.35
N SER A 157 -3.24 -16.64 0.94
CA SER A 157 -3.85 -17.81 1.57
C SER A 157 -4.77 -17.35 2.70
N LYS A 158 -5.46 -18.30 3.36
CA LYS A 158 -6.23 -18.02 4.57
C LYS A 158 -5.38 -17.45 5.72
N GLN A 159 -4.08 -17.73 5.73
CA GLN A 159 -3.15 -17.21 6.74
C GLN A 159 -2.52 -15.86 6.35
N GLY A 160 -2.93 -15.27 5.22
CA GLY A 160 -2.35 -14.05 4.65
C GLY A 160 -1.36 -14.35 3.53
N VAL A 161 -0.40 -13.45 3.35
CA VAL A 161 0.59 -13.53 2.26
C VAL A 161 1.52 -14.74 2.44
N VAL A 162 1.65 -15.56 1.39
CA VAL A 162 2.46 -16.79 1.38
C VAL A 162 3.58 -16.77 0.35
N GLY A 163 3.56 -15.82 -0.59
CA GLY A 163 4.57 -15.74 -1.63
C GLY A 163 4.39 -14.52 -2.54
N VAL A 164 5.07 -14.56 -3.68
CA VAL A 164 4.92 -13.61 -4.79
C VAL A 164 3.98 -14.25 -5.80
N ALA A 165 3.02 -13.47 -6.33
CA ALA A 165 2.07 -14.00 -7.30
C ALA A 165 2.78 -14.50 -8.57
N GLU A 166 2.29 -15.58 -9.18
CA GLU A 166 2.88 -16.15 -10.41
C GLU A 166 2.87 -15.15 -11.58
N ASP A 167 1.81 -14.35 -11.67
CA ASP A 167 1.59 -13.32 -12.69
C ASP A 167 2.13 -11.93 -12.28
N CYS A 168 2.91 -11.85 -11.20
CA CYS A 168 3.57 -10.62 -10.78
C CYS A 168 4.51 -10.10 -11.88
N PRO A 169 4.37 -8.84 -12.35
CA PRO A 169 5.27 -8.26 -13.33
C PRO A 169 6.72 -8.30 -12.89
N ASP A 170 7.65 -8.60 -13.80
CA ASP A 170 9.08 -8.72 -13.48
C ASP A 170 9.64 -7.45 -12.81
N SER A 171 9.20 -6.28 -13.26
CA SER A 171 9.57 -4.98 -12.68
C SER A 171 9.15 -4.79 -11.23
N LEU A 172 8.18 -5.56 -10.73
CA LEU A 172 7.61 -5.46 -9.39
C LEU A 172 7.94 -6.66 -8.49
N LYS A 173 8.67 -7.66 -9.00
CA LYS A 173 9.04 -8.86 -8.22
C LYS A 173 9.87 -8.52 -6.99
N ASP A 174 10.75 -7.53 -7.07
CA ASP A 174 11.56 -7.13 -5.91
C ASP A 174 10.72 -6.45 -4.83
N LEU A 175 9.81 -5.56 -5.21
CA LEU A 175 8.82 -4.99 -4.29
C LEU A 175 8.00 -6.09 -3.62
N ALA A 176 7.45 -7.03 -4.40
CA ALA A 176 6.65 -8.14 -3.87
C ALA A 176 7.45 -9.04 -2.92
N ARG A 177 8.72 -9.33 -3.23
CA ARG A 177 9.63 -10.09 -2.34
C ARG A 177 9.87 -9.36 -1.04
N VAL A 178 10.06 -8.04 -1.06
CA VAL A 178 10.26 -7.26 0.16
C VAL A 178 8.99 -7.27 1.01
N VAL A 179 7.82 -7.04 0.41
CA VAL A 179 6.51 -7.11 1.09
C VAL A 179 6.29 -8.49 1.72
N PHE A 180 6.56 -9.57 0.98
CA PHE A 180 6.48 -10.93 1.48
C PHE A 180 7.41 -11.15 2.69
N ARG A 181 8.69 -10.80 2.58
CA ARG A 181 9.67 -10.95 3.67
C ARG A 181 9.26 -10.19 4.92
N LYS A 182 8.85 -8.92 4.78
CA LYS A 182 8.39 -8.08 5.90
C LYS A 182 7.11 -8.62 6.53
N THR A 183 6.21 -9.17 5.72
CA THR A 183 4.99 -9.83 6.23
C THR A 183 5.34 -11.09 7.02
N LYS A 184 6.28 -11.92 6.55
CA LYS A 184 6.74 -13.10 7.29
C LYS A 184 7.45 -12.75 8.59
N LEU A 185 8.26 -11.70 8.57
CA LEU A 185 8.89 -11.14 9.77
C LEU A 185 7.82 -10.77 10.82
N LEU A 186 6.80 -10.01 10.40
CA LEU A 186 5.68 -9.61 11.27
C LEU A 186 4.87 -10.79 11.80
N GLN A 187 4.60 -11.79 10.95
CA GLN A 187 3.93 -13.02 11.37
C GLN A 187 4.75 -13.82 12.40
N GLY A 188 6.07 -13.69 12.38
CA GLY A 188 6.99 -14.26 13.38
C GLY A 188 7.09 -13.44 14.68
N GLY A 189 6.34 -12.35 14.83
CA GLY A 189 6.41 -11.48 16.00
C GLY A 189 7.57 -10.47 15.96
N LEU A 190 8.17 -10.26 14.80
CA LEU A 190 9.31 -9.36 14.60
C LEU A 190 8.94 -8.18 13.69
N TRP A 191 9.56 -7.02 13.89
CA TRP A 191 9.30 -5.79 13.15
C TRP A 191 10.60 -5.09 12.76
N THR A 192 10.63 -4.49 11.58
CA THR A 192 11.74 -3.63 11.14
C THR A 192 11.43 -2.19 11.51
N CYS A 193 12.17 -1.63 12.47
CA CYS A 193 12.02 -0.23 12.87
C CYS A 193 12.09 0.69 11.65
N ILE A 194 11.07 1.53 11.48
CA ILE A 194 10.94 2.44 10.34
C ILE A 194 12.03 3.53 10.28
N SER A 195 12.71 3.77 11.39
CA SER A 195 13.69 4.86 11.53
C SER A 195 15.13 4.37 11.36
N CYS A 196 15.50 3.25 11.99
CA CYS A 196 16.87 2.75 11.96
C CYS A 196 17.03 1.42 11.21
N GLY A 197 15.96 0.82 10.70
CA GLY A 197 15.99 -0.47 10.00
C GLY A 197 16.31 -1.67 10.89
N THR A 198 16.47 -1.49 12.21
CA THR A 198 16.77 -2.60 13.13
C THR A 198 15.55 -3.50 13.32
N ILE A 199 15.77 -4.83 13.30
CA ILE A 199 14.74 -5.82 13.59
C ILE A 199 14.57 -5.95 15.11
N VAL A 200 13.35 -5.80 15.60
CA VAL A 200 12.98 -5.87 17.02
C VAL A 200 11.73 -6.74 17.21
N ASP A 201 11.46 -7.17 18.44
CA ASP A 201 10.16 -7.81 18.77
C ASP A 201 9.03 -6.79 18.62
N VAL A 202 7.91 -7.20 18.03
CA VAL A 202 6.72 -6.35 17.87
C VAL A 202 6.25 -5.80 19.23
N ARG A 203 6.41 -6.55 20.31
CA ARG A 203 6.06 -6.11 21.68
C ARG A 203 6.96 -5.00 22.20
N ASP A 204 8.15 -4.85 21.61
CA ASP A 204 9.10 -3.79 21.92
C ASP A 204 8.99 -2.61 20.94
N THR A 205 7.99 -2.63 20.05
CA THR A 205 7.70 -1.51 19.15
C THR A 205 6.67 -0.53 19.73
N HIS A 206 6.90 0.76 19.48
CA HIS A 206 5.96 1.84 19.75
C HIS A 206 5.99 2.82 18.59
N ALA A 207 4.83 3.25 18.08
CA ALA A 207 4.74 4.10 16.89
C ALA A 207 5.55 3.53 15.69
N LEU A 208 5.52 2.21 15.51
CA LEU A 208 6.31 1.45 14.51
C LEU A 208 7.84 1.60 14.64
N MET A 209 8.33 2.07 15.77
CA MET A 209 9.76 2.29 16.05
C MET A 209 10.28 1.38 17.16
N CYS A 210 11.59 1.12 17.17
CA CYS A 210 12.24 0.50 18.34
C CYS A 210 12.27 1.51 19.51
N ARG A 211 12.40 0.99 20.74
CA ARG A 211 12.46 1.82 21.96
C ARG A 211 13.51 2.93 21.88
N ASP A 212 14.68 2.64 21.31
CA ASP A 212 15.76 3.64 21.22
C ASP A 212 15.39 4.82 20.31
N CYS A 213 14.73 4.53 19.18
CA CYS A 213 14.27 5.58 18.27
C CYS A 213 13.10 6.36 18.88
N ASP A 214 12.17 5.68 19.53
CA ASP A 214 11.02 6.31 20.21
C ASP A 214 11.48 7.22 21.38
N GLN A 215 12.44 6.76 22.21
CA GLN A 215 12.95 7.56 23.33
C GLN A 215 13.70 8.82 22.86
N LYS A 216 14.43 8.76 21.75
CA LYS A 216 15.08 9.95 21.15
C LYS A 216 14.06 11.03 20.75
N ILE A 217 12.83 10.62 20.47
CA ILE A 217 11.72 11.50 20.11
C ILE A 217 11.06 12.05 21.38
N SER A 218 10.74 11.18 22.33
CA SER A 218 10.01 11.50 23.56
C SER A 218 10.86 12.23 24.62
N GLY A 219 12.19 12.08 24.59
CA GLY A 219 13.14 12.69 25.52
C GLY A 219 13.42 14.18 25.29
N ARG A 220 12.84 14.80 24.25
CA ARG A 220 12.92 16.25 24.01
C ARG A 220 11.85 17.00 24.82
N GLY A 221 11.96 16.91 26.14
CA GLY A 221 11.35 17.89 27.04
C GLY A 221 12.23 19.14 27.12
N ASP A 222 11.68 20.27 26.65
CA ASP A 222 11.93 21.59 27.25
C ASP A 222 13.33 22.25 27.10
N ARG A 223 13.97 22.20 25.92
CA ARG A 223 15.05 23.13 25.58
C ARG A 223 14.88 23.75 24.20
N GLY A 224 15.11 25.06 24.17
CA GLY A 224 14.78 25.99 23.10
C GLY A 224 15.10 25.53 21.68
N TYR A 225 14.27 26.04 20.76
CA TYR A 225 14.58 26.18 19.35
C TYR A 225 15.88 26.95 19.17
N GLU A 226 17.03 26.30 19.23
CA GLU A 226 18.28 26.85 18.74
C GLU A 226 19.28 25.70 18.51
N ASP A 227 19.81 25.67 17.29
CA ASP A 227 20.92 24.84 16.80
C ASP A 227 20.62 23.36 16.46
N PHE A 228 19.92 23.15 15.33
CA PHE A 228 19.90 21.86 14.63
C PHE A 228 21.13 21.71 13.73
N GLY A 229 22.24 21.26 14.34
CA GLY A 229 23.33 20.60 13.65
C GLY A 229 23.12 19.09 13.64
N GLY A 230 22.71 18.52 12.49
CA GLY A 230 22.95 17.11 12.12
C GLY A 230 21.87 16.10 12.49
N ARG A 231 21.24 15.54 11.45
CA ARG A 231 20.26 14.42 11.41
C ARG A 231 18.81 14.82 11.72
N ASP A 232 18.27 15.59 10.78
CA ASP A 232 16.85 15.86 10.63
C ASP A 232 16.08 14.57 10.34
N ARG A 233 14.91 14.45 10.96
CA ARG A 233 13.95 13.40 10.67
C ARG A 233 13.53 13.46 9.20
N THR A 234 13.91 12.48 8.40
CA THR A 234 13.18 12.15 7.18
C THR A 234 12.14 11.08 7.50
N ALA A 235 10.90 11.32 7.08
CA ALA A 235 9.67 10.54 7.23
C ALA A 235 9.75 9.00 7.36
N TYR A 236 8.65 8.40 7.86
CA TYR A 236 8.37 6.96 7.89
C TYR A 236 9.00 6.22 6.68
N GLY A 237 10.02 5.40 6.91
CA GLY A 237 10.56 4.50 5.89
C GLY A 237 11.79 4.97 5.11
N ARG A 238 12.41 6.12 5.46
CA ARG A 238 13.71 6.51 4.90
C ARG A 238 14.83 6.24 5.90
N THR A 239 15.85 5.51 5.46
CA THR A 239 17.14 5.43 6.15
C THR A 239 18.14 6.25 5.35
N GLU A 240 18.98 7.04 6.02
CA GLU A 240 20.08 7.76 5.36
C GLU A 240 20.96 6.71 4.65
N THR A 241 20.95 6.68 3.32
CA THR A 241 22.04 6.06 2.58
C THR A 241 23.26 6.95 2.73
N GLU A 242 24.16 6.58 3.64
CA GLU A 242 25.49 7.15 3.69
C GLU A 242 26.20 6.93 2.34
N GLY A 243 26.61 8.03 1.70
CA GLY A 243 27.73 8.03 0.76
C GLY A 243 27.42 8.55 -0.64
N SER A 244 27.67 9.85 -0.84
CA SER A 244 28.54 10.38 -1.90
C SER A 244 29.10 11.73 -1.46
#